data_AF-A0A9W9FX01-F1
#
_entry.id   AF-A0A9W9FX01-F1
#
_cell.length_a   1.000
_cell.length_b   1.000
_cell.length_c   1.000
_cell.angle_alpha   90.00
_cell.angle_beta   90.00
_cell.angle_gamma   90.00
#
_symmetry.space_group_name_H-M   'P 1'
#
loop_
_entity.id
_entity.type
_entity.pdbx_description
1 polymer ?
#
loop_
_entity_poly.entity_id
_entity_poly.type
_entity_poly.pdbx_seq_one_letter_code
_entity_poly.pdbx_strand_id
1 'polypeptide(L)'
;MLEDTNALTGGFNDADSLIHLWYSVLLPHRTVSELALRVLPLIREACRTASEKKTGEIFEKTWVFSHGKSLHLSLKKEDWVRMRALCHVPQHLTKVKASAIRTATMMSEERRDFRDRWAFKEPNGSTRLAKQKFREDGLLLPFAHNRAGFDVPNP
;
A
#
# COMPACT_ATOMS: atom_id res chain seq x y z
N MET A 1 39.28 -12.93 -4.37
CA MET A 1 38.92 -12.21 -5.60
C MET A 1 37.87 -13.05 -6.30
N LEU A 2 36.60 -12.90 -5.88
CA LEU A 2 35.44 -13.47 -6.54
C LEU A 2 34.48 -12.30 -6.65
N GLU A 3 34.35 -11.83 -7.89
CA GLU A 3 33.66 -10.61 -8.26
C GLU A 3 32.15 -10.77 -8.17
N ASP A 4 31.52 -9.63 -7.90
CA ASP A 4 30.11 -9.40 -7.71
C ASP A 4 29.27 -9.93 -8.88
N THR A 5 28.44 -10.93 -8.60
CA THR A 5 27.26 -11.28 -9.41
C THR A 5 26.01 -11.04 -8.59
N ASN A 6 25.80 -9.79 -8.15
CA ASN A 6 24.52 -9.38 -7.56
C ASN A 6 23.93 -8.10 -8.18
N ALA A 7 24.53 -7.62 -9.26
CA ALA A 7 23.97 -6.55 -10.07
C ALA A 7 23.00 -7.14 -11.10
N LEU A 8 21.79 -7.55 -10.69
CA LEU A 8 20.60 -7.67 -11.57
C LEU A 8 19.28 -7.96 -10.82
N THR A 9 19.27 -8.16 -9.50
CA THR A 9 18.03 -8.06 -8.71
C THR A 9 17.87 -6.63 -8.22
N GLY A 10 17.21 -5.78 -9.01
CA GLY A 10 16.69 -4.48 -8.55
C GLY A 10 15.64 -4.73 -7.47
N GLY A 11 16.10 -5.02 -6.26
CA GLY A 11 15.28 -5.50 -5.16
C GLY A 11 14.44 -4.35 -4.61
N PHE A 12 13.14 -4.38 -4.87
CA PHE A 12 12.17 -3.67 -4.04
C PHE A 12 12.45 -4.02 -2.58
N ASN A 13 12.83 -3.02 -1.78
CA ASN A 13 13.04 -3.16 -0.34
C ASN A 13 11.67 -3.08 0.37
N ASP A 14 11.56 -3.58 1.61
CA ASP A 14 10.33 -3.53 2.41
C ASP A 14 9.79 -2.08 2.51
N ALA A 15 10.66 -1.07 2.52
CA ALA A 15 10.30 0.35 2.48
C ALA A 15 9.53 0.74 1.21
N ASP A 16 9.95 0.27 0.02
CA ASP A 16 9.26 0.57 -1.24
C ASP A 16 7.88 -0.08 -1.26
N SER A 17 7.78 -1.31 -0.75
CA SER A 17 6.49 -2.01 -0.61
C SER A 17 5.52 -1.24 0.27
N LEU A 18 5.99 -0.63 1.37
CA LEU A 18 5.17 0.21 2.24
C LEU A 18 4.72 1.50 1.56
N ILE A 19 5.61 2.17 0.81
CA ILE A 19 5.26 3.38 0.05
C ILE A 19 4.15 3.07 -0.96
N HIS A 20 4.26 1.96 -1.68
CA HIS A 20 3.23 1.56 -2.64
C HIS A 20 1.93 1.15 -1.96
N LEU A 21 1.99 0.39 -0.87
CA LEU A 21 0.82 0.00 -0.08
C LEU A 21 0.03 1.22 0.41
N TRP A 22 0.70 2.30 0.81
CA TRP A 22 0.03 3.49 1.32
C TRP A 22 -0.49 4.44 0.24
N TYR A 23 0.24 4.59 -0.87
CA TYR A 23 -0.01 5.69 -1.80
C TYR A 23 -0.42 5.26 -3.20
N SER A 24 -0.13 4.02 -3.60
CA SER A 24 -0.40 3.54 -4.96
C SER A 24 -1.73 2.82 -5.05
N VAL A 25 -2.43 2.99 -6.18
CA VAL A 25 -3.73 2.34 -6.44
C VAL A 25 -3.58 0.90 -6.90
N LEU A 26 -2.45 0.60 -7.54
CA LEU A 26 -2.04 -0.75 -7.91
C LEU A 26 -0.72 -1.05 -7.22
N LEU A 27 -0.49 -2.33 -6.97
CA LEU A 27 0.67 -2.89 -6.32
C LEU A 27 1.33 -3.90 -7.27
N PRO A 28 2.65 -4.10 -7.14
CA PRO A 28 3.31 -5.24 -7.73
C PRO A 28 2.80 -6.55 -7.12
N HIS A 29 2.68 -7.59 -7.93
CA HIS A 29 2.30 -8.94 -7.45
C HIS A 29 3.17 -9.41 -6.28
N ARG A 30 4.46 -9.07 -6.29
CA ARG A 30 5.38 -9.36 -5.19
C ARG A 30 4.93 -8.73 -3.88
N THR A 31 4.57 -7.45 -3.85
CA THR A 31 4.11 -6.76 -2.64
C THR A 31 2.87 -7.43 -2.05
N VAL A 32 1.91 -7.83 -2.89
CA VAL A 32 0.72 -8.55 -2.44
C VAL A 32 1.07 -9.96 -1.94
N SER A 33 2.01 -10.63 -2.58
CA SER A 33 2.51 -11.94 -2.14
C SER A 33 3.20 -11.85 -0.78
N GLU A 34 4.03 -10.83 -0.55
CA GLU A 34 4.70 -10.59 0.73
C GLU A 34 3.70 -10.30 1.85
N LEU A 35 2.65 -9.51 1.57
CA LEU A 35 1.55 -9.29 2.52
C LEU A 35 0.86 -10.61 2.89
N ALA A 36 0.57 -11.46 1.90
CA ALA A 36 -0.09 -12.75 2.12
C ALA A 36 0.82 -13.76 2.84
N LEU A 37 2.12 -13.78 2.55
CA LEU A 37 3.07 -14.77 3.07
C LEU A 37 3.63 -14.38 4.45
N ARG A 38 3.93 -13.10 4.69
CA ARG A 38 4.62 -12.64 5.91
C ARG A 38 3.70 -11.98 6.92
N VAL A 39 2.74 -11.17 6.46
CA VAL A 39 1.93 -10.30 7.34
C VAL A 39 0.63 -10.97 7.76
N LEU A 40 -0.08 -11.56 6.79
CA LEU A 40 -1.35 -12.23 7.03
C LEU A 40 -1.32 -13.34 8.09
N PRO A 41 -0.28 -14.21 8.18
CA PRO A 41 -0.22 -15.21 9.24
C PRO A 41 -0.21 -14.60 10.65
N LEU A 42 0.52 -13.50 10.84
CA LEU A 42 0.60 -12.77 12.12
C LEU A 42 -0.77 -12.21 12.52
N ILE A 43 -1.49 -11.64 11.55
CA ILE A 43 -2.83 -11.09 11.77
C ILE A 43 -3.86 -12.20 11.99
N ARG A 44 -3.77 -13.33 11.28
CA ARG A 44 -4.64 -14.50 11.48
C ARG A 44 -4.51 -15.07 12.88
N GLU A 45 -3.28 -15.18 13.37
CA GLU A 45 -3.01 -15.60 14.74
C GLU A 45 -3.65 -14.64 15.75
N ALA A 46 -3.45 -13.32 15.57
CA ALA A 46 -4.06 -12.30 16.42
C ALA A 46 -5.60 -12.34 16.37
N CYS A 47 -6.20 -12.52 15.18
CA CYS A 47 -7.64 -12.66 15.02
C CYS A 47 -8.21 -13.88 15.75
N ARG A 48 -7.49 -15.01 15.74
CA ARG A 48 -7.90 -16.22 16.46
C ARG A 48 -7.99 -15.93 17.96
N THR A 49 -6.97 -15.30 18.54
CA THR A 49 -6.96 -14.92 19.96
C THR A 49 -7.99 -13.83 20.28
N ALA A 50 -8.18 -12.85 19.40
CA ALA A 50 -9.18 -11.80 19.56
C ALA A 50 -10.62 -12.32 19.44
N SER A 51 -10.85 -13.49 18.83
CA SER A 51 -12.20 -14.02 18.60
C SER A 51 -12.97 -14.32 19.89
N GLU A 52 -12.26 -14.64 20.97
CA GLU A 52 -12.79 -14.94 22.31
C GLU A 52 -13.24 -13.66 23.06
N LYS A 53 -12.86 -12.49 22.56
CA LYS A 53 -13.13 -11.19 23.18
C LYS A 53 -14.54 -10.69 22.89
N LYS A 54 -15.06 -9.81 23.74
CA LYS A 54 -16.34 -9.14 23.48
C LYS A 54 -16.18 -8.10 22.36
N THR A 55 -17.28 -7.80 21.67
CA THR A 55 -17.28 -6.71 20.67
C THR A 55 -16.90 -5.40 21.34
N GLY A 56 -16.03 -4.61 20.70
CA GLY A 56 -15.52 -3.35 21.26
C GLY A 56 -14.43 -3.50 22.33
N GLU A 57 -14.14 -4.72 22.80
CA GLU A 57 -13.03 -4.97 23.71
C GLU A 57 -11.70 -4.80 22.97
N ILE A 58 -10.76 -4.11 23.63
CA ILE A 58 -9.40 -3.91 23.13
C ILE A 58 -8.58 -5.18 23.39
N PHE A 59 -7.92 -5.67 22.34
CA PHE A 59 -7.00 -6.79 22.41
C PHE A 59 -5.62 -6.34 21.95
N GLU A 60 -4.62 -6.68 22.76
CA GLU A 60 -3.23 -6.36 22.54
C GLU A 60 -2.45 -7.59 22.08
N LYS A 61 -1.62 -7.41 21.06
CA LYS A 61 -0.69 -8.43 20.57
C LYS A 61 0.69 -7.84 20.48
N THR A 62 1.65 -8.54 21.09
CA THR A 62 3.08 -8.25 20.94
C THR A 62 3.73 -9.38 20.16
N TRP A 63 4.43 -9.03 19.08
CA TRP A 63 5.32 -9.93 18.36
C TRP A 63 6.77 -9.60 18.70
N VAL A 64 7.57 -10.63 18.93
CA VAL A 64 9.01 -10.50 19.10
C VAL A 64 9.68 -11.13 17.87
N PHE A 65 10.47 -10.32 17.17
CA PHE A 65 11.21 -10.69 15.98
C PHE A 65 12.69 -10.89 16.31
N SER A 66 13.45 -11.38 15.33
CA SER A 66 14.90 -11.52 15.43
C SER A 66 15.60 -10.21 15.84
N HIS A 67 16.78 -10.33 16.43
CA HIS A 67 17.62 -9.19 16.83
C HIS A 67 16.96 -8.25 17.86
N GLY A 68 16.08 -8.79 18.71
CA GLY A 68 15.45 -8.05 19.81
C GLY A 68 14.41 -7.00 19.36
N LYS A 69 13.99 -7.03 18.09
CA LYS A 69 12.95 -6.13 17.59
C LYS A 69 11.57 -6.63 18.01
N SER A 70 10.69 -5.75 18.45
CA SER A 70 9.31 -6.11 18.78
C SER A 70 8.31 -5.14 18.17
N LEU A 71 7.09 -5.62 17.95
CA LEU A 71 5.95 -4.82 17.54
C LEU A 71 4.81 -5.09 18.51
N HIS A 72 4.28 -4.03 19.11
CA HIS A 72 3.07 -4.09 19.92
C HIS A 72 1.94 -3.38 19.17
N LEU A 73 0.78 -4.03 19.12
CA LEU A 73 -0.41 -3.49 18.47
C LEU A 73 -1.62 -3.73 19.37
N SER A 74 -2.36 -2.66 19.63
CA SER A 74 -3.58 -2.63 20.43
C SER A 74 -4.74 -2.20 19.55
N LEU A 75 -5.71 -3.09 19.32
CA LEU A 75 -6.87 -2.84 18.47
C LEU A 75 -8.12 -3.46 19.07
N LYS A 76 -9.30 -2.91 18.73
CA LYS A 76 -10.57 -3.56 19.06
C LYS A 76 -10.70 -4.87 18.29
N LYS A 77 -11.47 -5.82 18.83
CA LYS A 77 -11.77 -7.10 18.16
C LYS A 77 -12.18 -6.93 16.69
N GLU A 78 -13.10 -6.01 16.40
CA GLU A 78 -13.58 -5.75 15.04
C GLU A 78 -12.50 -5.16 14.11
N ASP A 79 -11.54 -4.40 14.67
CA ASP A 79 -10.43 -3.82 13.91
C ASP A 79 -9.41 -4.89 13.51
N TRP A 80 -9.18 -5.92 14.33
CA TRP A 80 -8.38 -7.07 13.93
C TRP A 80 -8.98 -7.80 12.73
N VAL A 81 -10.30 -7.97 12.71
CA VAL A 81 -11.01 -8.58 11.57
C VAL A 81 -10.92 -7.70 10.32
N ARG A 82 -11.07 -6.39 10.45
CA ARG A 82 -10.87 -5.42 9.36
C ARG A 82 -9.44 -5.47 8.83
N MET A 83 -8.45 -5.50 9.71
CA MET A 83 -7.03 -5.57 9.34
C MET A 83 -6.71 -6.83 8.52
N ARG A 84 -7.32 -7.97 8.87
CA ARG A 84 -7.18 -9.20 8.08
C ARG A 84 -7.71 -9.05 6.65
N ALA A 85 -8.80 -8.30 6.46
CA ALA A 85 -9.36 -8.06 5.14
C ALA A 85 -8.42 -7.23 4.26
N LEU A 86 -7.68 -6.28 4.85
CA LEU A 86 -6.69 -5.45 4.14
C LEU A 86 -5.48 -6.22 3.60
N CYS A 87 -5.28 -7.48 3.99
CA CYS A 87 -4.22 -8.32 3.44
C CYS A 87 -4.63 -9.06 2.16
N HIS A 88 -5.87 -8.89 1.70
CA HIS A 88 -6.40 -9.59 0.54
C HIS A 88 -7.13 -8.63 -0.39
N VAL A 89 -6.80 -8.70 -1.68
CA VAL A 89 -7.54 -7.96 -2.70
C VAL A 89 -8.96 -8.55 -2.79
N PRO A 90 -10.01 -7.73 -2.60
CA PRO A 90 -11.38 -8.22 -2.76
C PRO A 90 -11.62 -8.75 -4.18
N GLN A 91 -12.28 -9.90 -4.30
CA GLN A 91 -12.49 -10.57 -5.61
C GLN A 91 -13.20 -9.67 -6.64
N HIS A 92 -14.04 -8.75 -6.18
CA HIS A 92 -14.79 -7.83 -7.03
C HIS A 92 -14.04 -6.52 -7.34
N LEU A 93 -12.84 -6.32 -6.78
CA LEU A 93 -12.01 -5.15 -7.02
C LEU A 93 -11.04 -5.49 -8.15
N THR A 94 -11.37 -5.03 -9.36
CA THR A 94 -10.51 -5.17 -10.53
C THR A 94 -9.58 -3.96 -10.66
N LYS A 95 -8.50 -4.08 -11.44
CA LYS A 95 -7.60 -2.96 -11.79
C LYS A 95 -8.38 -1.76 -12.30
N VAL A 96 -9.30 -1.97 -13.23
CA VAL A 96 -10.14 -0.92 -13.81
C VAL A 96 -11.01 -0.26 -12.74
N LYS A 97 -11.63 -1.05 -11.86
CA LYS A 97 -12.50 -0.52 -10.80
C LYS A 97 -11.70 0.27 -9.75
N ALA A 98 -10.55 -0.25 -9.32
CA ALA A 98 -9.67 0.43 -8.37
C ALA A 98 -9.18 1.78 -8.93
N SER A 99 -8.71 1.78 -10.18
CA SER A 99 -8.34 3.02 -10.87
C SER A 99 -9.52 3.98 -10.96
N ALA A 100 -10.71 3.52 -11.37
CA ALA A 100 -11.90 4.37 -11.46
C ALA A 100 -12.31 5.00 -10.12
N ILE A 101 -12.32 4.23 -9.03
CA ILE A 101 -12.64 4.73 -7.67
C ILE A 101 -11.66 5.84 -7.27
N ARG A 102 -10.36 5.62 -7.51
CA ARG A 102 -9.35 6.62 -7.18
C ARG A 102 -9.45 7.86 -8.06
N THR A 103 -9.63 7.68 -9.38
CA THR A 103 -9.77 8.78 -10.34
C THR A 103 -11.01 9.63 -10.01
N ALA A 104 -12.15 9.02 -9.67
CA ALA A 104 -13.34 9.75 -9.26
C ALA A 104 -13.07 10.70 -8.07
N THR A 105 -12.26 10.25 -7.11
CA THR A 105 -11.87 11.09 -5.96
C THR A 105 -10.81 12.13 -6.30
N MET A 106 -9.72 11.72 -6.94
CA MET A 106 -8.54 12.57 -7.18
C MET A 106 -8.75 13.60 -8.31
N MET A 107 -9.54 13.21 -9.32
CA MET A 107 -9.85 14.03 -10.50
C MET A 107 -11.29 14.58 -10.47
N SER A 108 -11.95 14.58 -9.31
CA SER A 108 -13.29 15.17 -9.15
C SER A 108 -13.39 16.57 -9.72
N GLU A 109 -14.44 16.84 -10.47
CA GLU A 109 -14.64 18.12 -11.17
C GLU A 109 -14.76 19.30 -10.19
N GLU A 110 -15.40 19.07 -9.05
CA GLU A 110 -15.58 20.07 -7.98
C GLU A 110 -14.25 20.60 -7.42
N ARG A 111 -13.17 19.82 -7.57
CA ARG A 111 -11.82 20.18 -7.11
C ARG A 111 -10.92 20.69 -8.23
N ARG A 112 -11.43 20.95 -9.43
CA ARG A 112 -10.63 21.41 -10.57
C ARG A 112 -9.91 22.72 -10.26
N ASP A 113 -10.61 23.75 -9.81
CA ASP A 113 -10.00 25.05 -9.47
C ASP A 113 -8.88 24.89 -8.42
N PHE A 114 -9.13 24.09 -7.37
CA PHE A 114 -8.12 23.82 -6.35
C PHE A 114 -6.86 23.15 -6.93
N ARG A 115 -7.04 22.16 -7.83
CA ARG A 115 -5.91 21.50 -8.49
C ARG A 115 -5.13 22.46 -9.38
N ASP A 116 -5.82 23.29 -10.17
CA ASP A 116 -5.19 24.20 -11.11
C ASP A 116 -4.40 25.30 -10.38
N ARG A 117 -4.99 25.88 -9.32
CA ARG A 117 -4.31 26.84 -8.44
C ARG A 117 -3.10 26.23 -7.74
N TRP A 118 -3.19 24.98 -7.31
CA TRP A 118 -2.05 24.28 -6.73
C TRP A 118 -0.96 24.02 -7.78
N ALA A 119 -1.34 23.59 -8.98
CA ALA A 119 -0.43 23.34 -10.09
C ALA A 119 0.30 24.62 -10.56
N PHE A 120 -0.37 25.78 -10.53
CA PHE A 120 0.23 27.08 -10.84
C PHE A 120 1.32 27.48 -9.83
N LYS A 121 1.17 27.07 -8.56
CA LYS A 121 2.15 27.33 -7.49
C LYS A 121 3.36 26.39 -7.52
N GLU A 122 3.36 25.36 -8.36
CA GLU A 122 4.48 24.44 -8.44
C GLU A 122 5.71 25.14 -9.06
N PRO A 123 6.88 25.09 -8.41
CA PRO A 123 8.04 25.87 -8.81
C PRO A 123 8.67 25.40 -10.12
N ASN A 124 8.45 24.15 -10.53
CA ASN A 124 9.02 23.59 -11.75
C ASN A 124 7.98 22.77 -12.55
N GLY A 125 8.16 22.70 -13.86
CA GLY A 125 7.25 22.00 -14.76
C GLY A 125 7.28 20.48 -14.59
N SER A 126 8.42 19.91 -14.19
CA SER A 126 8.58 18.46 -14.00
C SER A 126 7.81 17.95 -12.78
N THR A 127 7.83 18.66 -11.65
CA THR A 127 7.03 18.34 -10.46
C THR A 127 5.55 18.49 -10.75
N ARG A 128 5.14 19.53 -11.51
CA ARG A 128 3.75 19.66 -11.95
C ARG A 128 3.30 18.46 -12.77
N LEU A 129 4.12 18.04 -13.75
CA LEU A 129 3.84 16.87 -14.58
C LEU A 129 3.82 15.57 -13.76
N ALA A 130 4.76 15.37 -12.84
CA ALA A 130 4.82 14.19 -11.98
C ALA A 130 3.60 14.10 -11.05
N LYS A 131 3.20 15.22 -10.43
CA LYS A 131 2.01 15.30 -9.58
C LYS A 131 0.73 15.06 -10.37
N GLN A 132 0.62 15.61 -11.57
CA GLN A 132 -0.51 15.34 -12.46
C GLN A 132 -0.58 13.86 -12.81
N LYS A 133 0.55 13.28 -13.22
CA LYS A 133 0.64 11.85 -13.57
C LYS A 133 0.23 10.95 -12.41
N PHE A 134 0.72 11.22 -11.19
CA PHE A 134 0.31 10.50 -9.99
C PHE A 134 -1.20 10.62 -9.71
N ARG A 135 -1.82 11.77 -9.98
CA ARG A 135 -3.28 11.93 -9.80
C ARG A 135 -4.06 11.08 -10.80
N GLU A 136 -3.59 11.01 -12.04
CA GLU A 136 -4.23 10.27 -13.13
C GLU A 136 -4.04 8.75 -13.00
N ASP A 137 -2.79 8.29 -12.85
CA ASP A 137 -2.44 6.86 -12.84
C ASP A 137 -2.49 6.24 -11.43
N GLY A 138 -2.35 7.05 -10.39
CA GLY A 138 -2.33 6.60 -9.01
C GLY A 138 -1.11 5.80 -8.59
N LEU A 139 0.04 5.97 -9.25
CA LEU A 139 1.28 5.26 -8.92
C LEU A 139 2.33 6.23 -8.40
N LEU A 140 2.73 6.07 -7.13
CA LEU A 140 3.77 6.91 -6.53
C LEU A 140 5.15 6.38 -6.95
N LEU A 141 5.69 6.93 -8.04
CA LEU A 141 6.92 6.48 -8.65
C LEU A 141 7.86 7.65 -8.98
N PRO A 142 9.19 7.41 -9.02
CA PRO A 142 10.11 8.37 -9.59
C PRO A 142 9.73 8.75 -11.02
N PHE A 143 10.12 9.96 -11.43
CA PHE A 143 9.89 10.42 -12.79
C PHE A 143 10.53 9.46 -13.80
N ALA A 144 9.80 9.15 -14.88
CA ALA A 144 10.19 8.16 -15.91
C ALA A 144 10.34 6.70 -15.46
N HIS A 145 10.02 6.33 -14.21
CA HIS A 145 10.08 4.92 -13.79
C HIS A 145 9.07 4.05 -14.53
N ASN A 146 9.42 2.78 -14.75
CA ASN A 146 8.57 1.81 -15.42
C ASN A 146 7.31 1.52 -14.58
N ARG A 147 6.16 1.43 -15.25
CA ARG A 147 4.87 1.11 -14.64
C ARG A 147 4.45 -0.35 -14.87
N ALA A 148 5.19 -1.06 -15.71
CA ALA A 148 5.00 -2.48 -15.90
C ALA A 148 5.15 -3.20 -14.56
N GLY A 149 4.29 -4.20 -14.33
CA GLY A 149 4.23 -4.94 -13.08
C GLY A 149 3.33 -4.34 -12.00
N PHE A 150 2.80 -3.12 -12.18
CA PHE A 150 1.73 -2.57 -11.33
C PHE A 150 0.36 -2.93 -11.91
N ASP A 151 -0.13 -4.10 -11.52
CA ASP A 151 -1.35 -4.71 -12.09
C ASP A 151 -2.33 -5.24 -11.05
N VAL A 152 -1.91 -5.45 -9.81
CA VAL A 152 -2.77 -5.92 -8.74
C VAL A 152 -3.41 -4.74 -8.01
N PRO A 153 -4.73 -4.67 -7.85
CA PRO A 153 -5.37 -3.63 -7.05
C PRO A 153 -4.85 -3.59 -5.62
N ASN A 154 -4.71 -2.38 -5.07
CA ASN A 154 -4.45 -2.21 -3.64
C ASN A 154 -5.71 -2.63 -2.84
N PRO A 155 -5.61 -3.59 -1.89
CA PRO A 155 -6.73 -4.12 -1.10
C PRO A 155 -7.64 -3.09 -0.42
#